data_AF-X1QUC6-F1
#
_entry.id   AF-X1QUC6-F1
#
_cell.length_a   1.000
_cell.length_b   1.000
_cell.length_c   1.000
_cell.angle_alpha   90.00
_cell.angle_beta   90.00
_cell.angle_gamma   90.00
#
_symmetry.space_group_name_H-M   'P 1'
#
loop_
_entity.id
_entity.type
_entity.pdbx_description
1 polymer ?
#
loop_
_entity_poly.entity_id
_entity_poly.type
_entity_poly.pdbx_seq_one_letter_code
_entity_poly.pdbx_strand_id
1 'polypeptide(L)'
;MVRKIRFVHIGLGPVGVKLCKLALEKEGVEIVGAVEKVNLGKDVGEVIGLDKKLNVALTEDINTALAAKPDIVLHSTLSSLARVREQLLPIIKAGVNIVSTCEELSYPWDKQPEIAKELDSLAKENNVTVLGTGVNPGFLMDAWPLFMTGVCQ
;
A
#
# COMPACT_ATOMS: atom_id res chain seq x y z
N MET A 1 -15.64 -21.53 4.25
CA MET A 1 -15.10 -20.26 4.80
C MET A 1 -14.60 -19.43 3.63
N VAL A 2 -14.99 -18.16 3.55
CA VAL A 2 -14.46 -17.23 2.53
C VAL A 2 -12.97 -17.00 2.82
N ARG A 3 -12.11 -17.11 1.81
CA ARG A 3 -10.68 -16.82 1.93
C ARG A 3 -10.52 -15.36 2.38
N LYS A 4 -9.78 -15.13 3.46
CA LYS A 4 -9.44 -13.78 3.90
C LYS A 4 -8.35 -13.17 3.01
N ILE A 5 -8.43 -11.87 2.77
CA ILE A 5 -7.40 -11.05 2.18
C ILE A 5 -6.36 -10.73 3.26
N ARG A 6 -5.12 -11.15 3.03
CA ARG A 6 -3.99 -10.99 3.93
C ARG A 6 -3.18 -9.79 3.49
N PHE A 7 -3.02 -8.78 4.35
CA PHE A 7 -2.29 -7.57 4.00
C PHE A 7 -1.05 -7.34 4.85
N VAL A 8 -0.05 -6.71 4.24
CA VAL A 8 1.06 -6.05 4.93
C VAL A 8 0.87 -4.55 4.85
N HIS A 9 1.21 -3.82 5.92
CA HIS A 9 1.19 -2.37 5.91
C HIS A 9 2.61 -1.80 5.95
N ILE A 10 2.96 -0.87 5.06
CA ILE A 10 4.27 -0.20 5.05
C ILE A 10 4.06 1.29 5.28
N GLY A 11 4.61 1.79 6.39
CA GLY A 11 4.47 3.17 6.84
C GLY A 11 3.24 3.37 7.72
N LEU A 12 3.41 3.21 9.03
CA LEU A 12 2.39 3.42 10.06
C LEU A 12 2.48 4.83 10.66
N GLY A 13 2.62 5.84 9.79
CA GLY A 13 2.41 7.24 10.15
C GLY A 13 0.94 7.56 10.43
N PRO A 14 0.57 8.83 10.62
CA PRO A 14 -0.81 9.23 10.94
C PRO A 14 -1.87 8.72 9.95
N VAL A 15 -1.55 8.70 8.66
CA VAL A 15 -2.42 8.14 7.60
C VAL A 15 -2.43 6.61 7.67
N GLY A 16 -1.26 5.99 7.77
CA GLY A 16 -1.11 4.54 7.82
C GLY A 16 -1.83 3.89 9.00
N VAL A 17 -1.78 4.51 10.19
CA VAL A 17 -2.54 4.07 11.38
C VAL A 17 -4.04 4.05 11.09
N LYS A 18 -4.58 5.11 10.47
CA LYS A 18 -6.01 5.19 10.13
C LYS A 18 -6.40 4.15 9.06
N LEU A 19 -5.57 3.98 8.04
CA LEU A 19 -5.78 2.97 7.00
C LEU A 19 -5.75 1.55 7.57
N CYS A 20 -4.77 1.25 8.42
CA CYS A 20 -4.62 -0.05 9.07
C CYS A 20 -5.83 -0.36 9.96
N LYS A 21 -6.28 0.60 10.78
CA LYS A 21 -7.51 0.46 11.58
C LYS A 21 -8.74 0.18 10.71
N LEU A 22 -8.96 1.00 9.68
CA LEU A 22 -10.10 0.84 8.78
C LEU A 22 -10.08 -0.51 8.05
N ALA A 23 -8.90 -0.98 7.63
CA ALA A 23 -8.76 -2.30 7.00
C ALA A 23 -9.15 -3.43 7.96
N LEU A 24 -8.77 -3.33 9.24
CA LEU A 24 -9.10 -4.32 10.28
C LEU A 24 -10.57 -4.33 10.70
N GLU A 25 -11.34 -3.29 10.38
CA GLU A 25 -12.80 -3.26 10.56
C GLU A 25 -13.54 -4.08 9.49
N LYS A 26 -12.89 -4.41 8.36
CA LYS A 26 -13.52 -5.15 7.27
C LYS A 26 -13.51 -6.65 7.53
N GLU A 27 -14.68 -7.26 7.45
CA GLU A 27 -14.79 -8.72 7.43
C GLU A 27 -13.98 -9.30 6.25
N GLY A 28 -13.27 -10.39 6.52
CA GLY A 28 -12.45 -11.04 5.50
C GLY A 28 -11.09 -10.37 5.25
N VAL A 29 -10.64 -9.42 6.07
CA VAL A 29 -9.31 -8.80 5.96
C VAL A 29 -8.50 -9.08 7.23
N GLU A 30 -7.22 -9.44 7.08
CA GLU A 30 -6.31 -9.66 8.20
C GLU A 30 -4.89 -9.14 7.93
N ILE A 31 -4.26 -8.57 8.95
CA ILE A 31 -2.87 -8.13 8.88
C ILE A 31 -1.93 -9.31 9.15
N VAL A 32 -0.87 -9.42 8.35
CA VAL A 32 0.13 -10.50 8.48
C VAL A 32 1.56 -10.00 8.61
N GLY A 33 1.78 -8.69 8.49
CA GLY A 33 3.08 -8.05 8.66
C GLY A 33 2.94 -6.53 8.61
N ALA A 34 3.92 -5.84 9.16
CA ALA A 34 3.98 -4.38 9.08
C ALA A 34 5.42 -3.89 9.12
N VAL A 35 5.69 -2.84 8.34
CA VAL A 35 7.01 -2.22 8.22
C VAL A 35 6.96 -0.79 8.72
N GLU A 36 7.85 -0.48 9.66
CA GLU A 36 8.05 0.86 10.20
C GLU A 36 9.50 1.01 10.69
N LYS A 37 10.00 2.25 10.83
CA LYS A 37 11.37 2.53 11.32
C LYS A 37 11.45 2.78 12.82
N VAL A 38 10.31 2.97 13.47
CA VAL A 38 10.17 3.25 14.90
C VAL A 38 9.33 2.18 15.56
N ASN A 39 9.47 2.03 16.89
CA ASN A 39 8.75 1.02 17.67
C ASN A 39 9.00 -0.44 17.21
N LEU A 40 10.19 -0.72 16.67
CA LEU A 40 10.59 -2.04 16.21
C LEU A 40 10.36 -3.11 17.28
N GLY A 41 9.88 -4.28 16.88
CA GLY A 41 9.56 -5.40 17.76
C GLY A 41 8.28 -5.25 18.58
N LYS A 42 7.65 -4.06 18.63
CA LYS A 42 6.33 -3.91 19.27
C LYS A 42 5.22 -4.51 18.41
N ASP A 43 4.14 -4.90 19.08
CA ASP A 43 2.95 -5.39 18.40
C ASP A 43 2.24 -4.25 17.65
N VAL A 44 1.80 -4.52 16.42
CA VAL A 44 1.09 -3.53 15.59
C VAL A 44 -0.17 -3.02 16.30
N GLY A 45 -0.90 -3.88 17.00
CA GLY A 45 -2.11 -3.50 17.74
C GLY A 45 -1.84 -2.44 18.80
N GLU A 46 -0.71 -2.56 19.52
CA GLU A 46 -0.27 -1.55 20.48
C GLU A 46 0.07 -0.23 19.77
N VAL A 47 0.83 -0.29 18.68
CA VAL A 47 1.34 0.91 17.97
C VAL A 47 0.21 1.70 17.32
N ILE A 48 -0.77 1.01 16.72
CA ILE A 48 -1.91 1.70 16.12
C ILE A 48 -2.94 2.10 17.18
N GLY A 49 -2.82 1.65 18.43
CA GLY A 49 -3.73 1.98 19.53
C GLY A 49 -5.05 1.23 19.45
N LEU A 50 -4.97 -0.11 19.43
CA LEU A 50 -6.07 -1.03 19.68
C LEU A 50 -5.96 -1.61 21.08
N ASP A 51 -7.10 -1.95 21.68
CA ASP A 51 -7.17 -2.63 22.98
C ASP A 51 -6.87 -4.15 22.91
N LYS A 52 -6.28 -4.61 21.79
CA LYS A 52 -5.93 -6.02 21.56
C LYS A 52 -4.63 -6.14 20.78
N LYS A 53 -3.88 -7.20 21.08
CA LYS A 53 -2.71 -7.59 20.28
C LYS A 53 -3.13 -8.22 18.97
N LEU A 54 -2.38 -7.93 17.91
CA LEU A 54 -2.55 -8.54 16.60
C LEU A 54 -1.59 -9.71 16.37
N ASN A 55 -0.61 -9.89 17.27
CA ASN A 55 0.48 -10.86 17.17
C ASN A 55 1.30 -10.67 15.89
N VAL A 56 1.47 -9.41 15.49
CA VAL A 56 2.30 -8.99 14.35
C VAL A 56 3.30 -7.98 14.91
N ALA A 57 4.58 -8.32 14.87
CA ALA A 57 5.63 -7.41 15.31
C ALA A 57 6.05 -6.47 14.17
N LEU A 58 6.38 -5.22 14.52
CA LEU A 58 6.99 -4.28 13.58
C LEU A 58 8.42 -4.71 13.22
N THR A 59 8.72 -4.67 11.93
CA THR A 59 10.07 -4.84 11.37
C THR A 59 10.45 -3.62 10.53
N GLU A 60 11.75 -3.35 10.37
CA GLU A 60 12.24 -2.36 9.41
C GLU A 60 12.49 -2.95 8.02
N ASP A 61 12.55 -4.28 7.91
CA ASP A 61 12.84 -4.99 6.66
C ASP A 61 11.56 -5.42 5.95
N ILE A 62 11.39 -4.89 4.73
CA ILE A 62 10.28 -5.23 3.85
C ILE A 62 10.26 -6.74 3.55
N ASN A 63 11.41 -7.38 3.35
CA ASN A 63 11.46 -8.80 3.00
C ASN A 63 10.96 -9.68 4.14
N THR A 64 11.30 -9.34 5.38
CA THR A 64 10.78 -9.99 6.59
C THR A 64 9.25 -9.93 6.64
N ALA A 65 8.65 -8.78 6.33
CA ALA A 65 7.18 -8.67 6.29
C ALA A 65 6.57 -9.46 5.11
N LEU A 66 7.22 -9.45 3.95
CA LEU A 66 6.77 -10.19 2.76
C LEU A 66 6.91 -11.71 2.90
N ALA A 67 7.77 -12.22 3.79
CA ALA A 67 7.88 -13.65 4.09
C ALA A 67 6.56 -14.27 4.57
N ALA A 68 5.64 -13.45 5.10
CA ALA A 68 4.28 -13.86 5.44
C ALA A 68 3.40 -14.18 4.21
N LYS A 69 3.85 -13.89 2.98
CA LYS A 69 3.13 -14.08 1.71
C LYS A 69 1.76 -13.39 1.69
N PRO A 70 1.69 -12.06 1.88
CA PRO A 70 0.42 -11.32 1.80
C PRO A 70 -0.15 -11.34 0.38
N ASP A 71 -1.46 -11.11 0.27
CA ASP A 71 -2.15 -10.90 -1.01
C ASP A 71 -1.93 -9.46 -1.52
N ILE A 72 -1.76 -8.50 -0.60
CA ILE A 72 -1.63 -7.08 -0.90
C ILE A 72 -0.76 -6.33 0.11
N VAL A 73 -0.05 -5.29 -0.34
CA VAL A 73 0.58 -4.27 0.50
C VAL A 73 -0.22 -2.98 0.45
N LEU A 74 -0.54 -2.44 1.62
CA LEU A 74 -0.99 -1.06 1.80
C LEU A 74 0.23 -0.18 2.11
N HIS A 75 0.55 0.75 1.21
CA HIS A 75 1.77 1.55 1.25
C HIS A 75 1.49 3.05 1.43
N SER A 76 1.85 3.58 2.59
CA SER A 76 1.59 5.00 2.95
C SER A 76 2.81 5.66 3.58
N THR A 77 3.89 5.82 2.82
CA THR A 77 5.17 6.36 3.31
C THR A 77 5.45 7.79 2.86
N LEU A 78 5.67 8.01 1.55
CA LEU A 78 6.13 9.28 0.99
C LEU A 78 5.40 9.61 -0.32
N SER A 79 5.38 10.90 -0.66
CA SER A 79 4.69 11.43 -1.84
C SER A 79 5.48 11.32 -3.14
N SER A 80 6.81 11.16 -3.05
CA SER A 80 7.68 11.14 -4.22
C SER A 80 7.91 9.73 -4.74
N LEU A 81 7.57 9.49 -6.01
CA LEU A 81 7.71 8.19 -6.66
C LEU A 81 9.17 7.73 -6.69
N ALA A 82 10.10 8.61 -7.06
CA ALA A 82 11.53 8.33 -7.03
C ALA A 82 12.02 7.85 -5.65
N ARG A 83 11.44 8.38 -4.56
CA ARG A 83 11.82 8.00 -3.18
C ARG A 83 11.18 6.70 -2.71
N VAL A 84 10.00 6.36 -3.21
CA VAL A 84 9.30 5.11 -2.84
C VAL A 84 9.60 3.96 -3.78
N ARG A 85 10.21 4.21 -4.96
CA ARG A 85 10.60 3.20 -5.94
C ARG A 85 11.30 1.99 -5.28
N GLU A 86 12.32 2.24 -4.47
CA GLU A 86 13.06 1.17 -3.77
C GLU A 86 12.21 0.36 -2.77
N GLN A 87 11.08 0.91 -2.33
CA GLN A 87 10.12 0.20 -1.49
C GLN A 87 9.15 -0.62 -2.33
N LEU A 88 8.77 -0.14 -3.53
CA LEU A 88 7.84 -0.82 -4.43
C LEU A 88 8.48 -2.04 -5.13
N LEU A 89 9.71 -1.90 -5.63
CA LEU A 89 10.41 -2.96 -6.37
C LEU A 89 10.45 -4.32 -5.65
N PRO A 90 10.85 -4.43 -4.36
CA PRO A 90 10.86 -5.72 -3.66
C PRO A 90 9.46 -6.33 -3.50
N ILE A 91 8.42 -5.50 -3.35
CA ILE A 91 7.04 -5.98 -3.21
C ILE A 91 6.55 -6.58 -4.54
N ILE A 92 6.84 -5.91 -5.66
CA ILE A 92 6.51 -6.41 -6.99
C ILE A 92 7.25 -7.74 -7.27
N LYS A 93 8.55 -7.79 -6.98
CA LYS A 93 9.38 -9.01 -7.14
C LYS A 93 8.91 -10.18 -6.26
N ALA A 94 8.24 -9.89 -5.15
CA ALA A 94 7.63 -10.91 -4.30
C ALA A 94 6.27 -11.41 -4.82
N GLY A 95 5.77 -10.88 -5.95
CA GLY A 95 4.48 -11.26 -6.51
C GLY A 95 3.29 -10.76 -5.69
N VAL A 96 3.43 -9.60 -5.02
CA VAL A 96 2.38 -9.02 -4.17
C VAL A 96 1.81 -7.74 -4.78
N ASN A 97 0.48 -7.61 -4.75
CA ASN A 97 -0.22 -6.41 -5.23
C ASN A 97 0.02 -5.20 -4.31
N ILE A 98 -0.08 -3.99 -4.84
CA ILE A 98 0.21 -2.76 -4.10
C ILE A 98 -0.92 -1.75 -4.28
N VAL A 99 -1.39 -1.20 -3.16
CA VAL A 99 -2.16 0.04 -3.14
C VAL A 99 -1.40 1.06 -2.32
N SER A 100 -1.16 2.24 -2.88
CA SER A 100 -0.37 3.28 -2.25
C SER A 100 -1.02 4.64 -2.25
N THR A 101 -0.74 5.42 -1.20
CA THR A 101 -1.08 6.85 -1.10
C THR A 101 -0.03 7.79 -1.71
N CYS A 102 1.01 7.28 -2.38
CA CYS A 102 2.05 8.11 -3.00
C CYS A 102 1.45 8.96 -4.13
N GLU A 103 1.45 10.29 -3.96
CA GLU A 103 0.76 11.22 -4.86
C GLU A 103 1.33 11.16 -6.29
N GLU A 104 2.65 11.09 -6.45
CA GLU A 104 3.28 10.99 -7.78
C GLU A 104 3.01 9.65 -8.49
N LEU A 105 2.58 8.61 -7.76
CA LEU A 105 2.20 7.32 -8.34
C LEU A 105 0.78 7.32 -8.93
N SER A 106 -0.05 8.31 -8.64
CA SER A 106 -1.43 8.38 -9.17
C SER A 106 -1.50 8.42 -10.70
N TYR A 107 -0.60 9.18 -11.34
CA TYR A 107 -0.41 9.19 -12.80
C TYR A 107 1.05 9.54 -13.16
N PRO A 108 1.99 8.57 -13.06
CA PRO A 108 3.42 8.85 -13.16
C PRO A 108 3.91 8.99 -14.61
N TRP A 109 3.09 8.63 -15.60
CA TRP A 109 3.46 8.55 -17.01
C TRP A 109 3.89 9.88 -17.64
N ASP A 110 3.43 11.00 -17.08
CA ASP A 110 3.80 12.34 -17.56
C ASP A 110 5.11 12.83 -16.94
N LYS A 111 5.19 12.81 -15.59
CA LYS A 111 6.32 13.41 -14.85
C LYS A 111 7.51 12.47 -14.68
N GLN A 112 7.28 11.16 -14.62
CA GLN A 112 8.29 10.12 -14.34
C GLN A 112 8.09 8.89 -15.25
N PRO A 113 8.09 9.06 -16.59
CA PRO A 113 7.78 7.99 -17.54
C PRO A 113 8.73 6.79 -17.43
N GLU A 114 10.01 7.00 -17.10
CA GLU A 114 10.98 5.91 -17.00
C GLU A 114 10.70 5.02 -15.78
N ILE A 115 10.41 5.61 -14.62
CA ILE A 115 10.02 4.84 -13.42
C ILE A 115 8.65 4.18 -13.66
N ALA A 116 7.71 4.86 -14.32
CA ALA A 116 6.40 4.29 -14.65
C ALA A 116 6.52 3.04 -15.53
N LYS A 117 7.31 3.10 -16.61
CA LYS A 117 7.57 1.97 -17.51
C LYS A 117 8.24 0.81 -16.78
N GLU A 118 9.20 1.10 -15.92
CA GLU A 118 9.89 0.08 -15.12
C GLU A 118 8.90 -0.65 -14.19
N LEU A 119 8.11 0.10 -13.40
CA LEU A 119 7.15 -0.50 -12.48
C LEU A 119 6.07 -1.29 -13.23
N ASP A 120 5.57 -0.78 -14.35
CA ASP A 120 4.59 -1.46 -15.19
C ASP A 120 5.14 -2.76 -15.80
N SER A 121 6.37 -2.72 -16.33
CA SER A 121 7.00 -3.90 -16.92
C SER A 121 7.23 -4.98 -15.86
N LEU A 122 7.79 -4.59 -14.71
CA LEU A 122 8.04 -5.51 -13.60
C LEU A 122 6.73 -6.06 -13.01
N ALA A 123 5.69 -5.24 -12.91
CA ALA A 123 4.38 -5.67 -12.43
C ALA A 123 3.75 -6.73 -13.36
N LYS A 124 3.85 -6.54 -14.68
CA LYS A 124 3.40 -7.51 -15.68
C LYS A 124 4.19 -8.81 -15.62
N GLU A 125 5.52 -8.73 -15.52
CA GLU A 125 6.41 -9.90 -15.40
C GLU A 125 6.09 -10.75 -14.16
N ASN A 126 5.72 -10.11 -13.05
CA ASN A 126 5.39 -10.79 -11.79
C ASN A 126 3.88 -11.05 -11.62
N ASN A 127 3.05 -10.70 -12.60
CA ASN A 127 1.59 -10.85 -12.57
C ASN A 127 0.92 -10.19 -11.35
N VAL A 128 1.27 -8.93 -11.08
CA VAL A 128 0.73 -8.12 -9.98
C VAL A 128 0.22 -6.78 -10.45
N THR A 129 -0.55 -6.12 -9.59
CA THR A 129 -1.07 -4.75 -9.84
C THR A 129 -0.44 -3.75 -8.88
N VAL A 130 -0.17 -2.54 -9.38
CA VAL A 130 0.27 -1.38 -8.59
C VAL A 130 -0.70 -0.23 -8.82
N LEU A 131 -1.27 0.31 -7.75
CA LEU A 131 -2.22 1.42 -7.80
C LEU A 131 -1.81 2.55 -6.84
N GLY A 132 -1.65 3.77 -7.38
CA GLY A 132 -1.62 5.00 -6.59
C GLY A 132 -3.01 5.60 -6.47
N THR A 133 -3.51 5.82 -5.24
CA THR A 133 -4.83 6.42 -5.02
C THR A 133 -4.91 7.17 -3.69
N GLY A 134 -5.94 7.98 -3.53
CA GLY A 134 -6.14 8.89 -2.41
C GLY A 134 -7.32 9.81 -2.67
N VAL A 135 -7.55 10.75 -1.75
CA VAL A 135 -8.60 11.78 -1.95
C VAL A 135 -8.20 12.74 -3.07
N ASN A 136 -6.96 13.23 -3.03
CA ASN A 136 -6.38 14.08 -4.06
C ASN A 136 -4.84 13.93 -4.01
N PRO A 137 -4.20 13.36 -5.04
CA PRO A 137 -4.80 12.77 -6.25
C PRO A 137 -5.42 11.37 -5.97
N GLY A 138 -6.29 10.91 -6.86
CA GLY A 138 -6.91 9.59 -6.90
C GLY A 138 -8.44 9.58 -6.92
N PHE A 139 -9.11 10.63 -6.44
CA PHE A 139 -10.58 10.69 -6.37
C PHE A 139 -11.14 12.05 -6.75
N LEU A 140 -11.05 13.04 -5.85
CA LEU A 140 -11.82 14.29 -5.92
C LEU A 140 -11.46 15.14 -7.15
N MET A 141 -10.19 15.12 -7.57
CA MET A 141 -9.67 15.90 -8.69
C MET A 141 -9.40 15.04 -9.94
N ASP A 142 -9.74 13.75 -9.91
CA ASP A 142 -9.39 12.78 -10.96
C ASP A 142 -10.58 11.88 -11.31
N ALA A 143 -10.82 10.82 -10.53
CA ALA A 143 -11.86 9.84 -10.83
C ALA A 143 -13.27 10.42 -10.79
N TRP A 144 -13.54 11.34 -9.84
CA TRP A 144 -14.83 12.01 -9.72
C TRP A 144 -15.14 12.90 -10.94
N PRO A 145 -14.30 13.91 -11.30
CA PRO A 145 -14.56 14.72 -12.49
C PRO A 145 -14.59 13.86 -13.77
N LEU A 146 -13.74 12.85 -13.90
CA LEU A 146 -13.78 11.91 -15.04
C LEU A 146 -15.11 11.15 -15.12
N PHE A 147 -15.64 10.69 -13.99
CA PHE A 147 -16.95 10.05 -13.96
C PHE A 147 -18.07 11.01 -14.38
N MET A 148 -18.01 12.26 -13.93
CA MET A 148 -18.99 13.29 -14.27
C MET A 148 -18.97 13.70 -15.75
N THR A 149 -17.84 13.57 -16.45
CA THR A 149 -17.83 13.84 -17.91
C THR A 149 -18.61 12.81 -18.71
N GLY A 150 -18.90 11.64 -18.14
CA GLY A 150 -19.69 10.59 -18.80
C GLY A 150 -21.14 10.98 -19.13
N VAL A 151 -21.64 12.09 -18.56
CA VAL A 151 -22.98 12.66 -18.88
C VAL A 151 -22.91 13.96 -19.69
N CYS A 152 -21.72 14.40 -20.11
CA CYS A 152 -21.54 15.58 -20.94
C CYS A 152 -21.82 15.27 -22.43
N GLN A 153 -22.24 16.29 -23.18
CA GLN A 153 -22.50 16.23 -24.63
C GLN A 153 -21.23 16.41 -25.46
#